data_AF-A0ABD2P5Z3-F1
#
_entry.id   AF-A0ABD2P5Z3-F1
#
_cell.length_a   1.000
_cell.length_b   1.000
_cell.length_c   1.000
_cell.angle_alpha   90.00
_cell.angle_beta   90.00
_cell.angle_gamma   90.00
#
_symmetry.space_group_name_H-M   'P 1'
#
loop_
_entity.id
_entity.type
_entity.pdbx_description
1 polymer ?
#
loop_
_entity_poly.entity_id
_entity_poly.type
_entity_poly.pdbx_seq_one_letter_code
_entity_poly.pdbx_strand_id
1 'polypeptide(L)'
;MALQAASKVSMLLGQCVPCIKQNASKFKIKRLELDTNLNMFFPKVEYIYAHDPEKQCKTGDVVLIEQLPQKMTRLITHKVKEIIYPFGDITDPLTGKKCVVGKYREDIEKISKIYGELDSRFKYDEAPPRGWQEDKKDFSHVETYMKYHETGEDQPYSY
;
A
#
# COMPACT_ATOMS: atom_id res chain seq x y z
N MET A 1 20.97 32.27 1.81
CA MET A 1 20.29 30.96 1.85
C MET A 1 19.56 30.78 0.52
N ALA A 2 20.09 29.96 -0.38
CA ALA A 2 19.44 29.74 -1.67
C ALA A 2 18.26 28.77 -1.47
N LEU A 3 17.04 29.24 -1.75
CA LEU A 3 15.86 28.39 -1.81
C LEU A 3 16.07 27.35 -2.91
N GLN A 4 16.16 26.09 -2.50
CA GLN A 4 16.38 24.96 -3.39
C GLN A 4 15.19 24.86 -4.35
N ALA A 5 15.47 24.80 -5.66
CA ALA A 5 14.45 24.80 -6.70
C ALA A 5 13.39 23.72 -6.41
N ALA A 6 12.14 24.15 -6.26
CA ALA A 6 11.01 23.27 -6.02
C ALA A 6 10.95 22.22 -7.13
N SER A 7 11.24 20.96 -6.81
CA SER A 7 10.92 19.88 -7.71
C SER A 7 9.40 19.88 -7.90
N LYS A 8 8.95 19.76 -9.15
CA LYS A 8 7.55 19.98 -9.56
C LYS A 8 6.53 19.04 -8.91
N VAL A 9 6.97 18.04 -8.13
CA VAL A 9 6.08 17.14 -7.39
C VAL A 9 6.63 16.91 -6.00
N SER A 10 6.07 17.63 -5.02
CA SER A 10 6.47 17.50 -3.62
C SER A 10 5.91 16.23 -2.98
N MET A 11 4.72 15.80 -3.39
CA MET A 11 4.00 14.67 -2.79
C MET A 11 3.36 13.77 -3.86
N LEU A 12 3.44 12.46 -3.63
CA LEU A 12 2.94 11.40 -4.50
C LEU A 12 2.11 10.42 -3.68
N LEU A 13 1.04 9.91 -4.28
CA LEU A 13 0.23 8.83 -3.71
C LEU A 13 0.57 7.54 -4.44
N GLY A 14 0.96 6.52 -3.68
CA GLY A 14 1.43 5.25 -4.22
C GLY A 14 0.90 4.06 -3.44
N GLN A 15 0.82 2.91 -4.10
CA GLN A 15 0.52 1.65 -3.46
C GLN A 15 1.82 0.92 -3.14
N CYS A 16 1.98 0.43 -1.92
CA CYS A 16 3.13 -0.36 -1.52
C CYS A 16 3.14 -1.72 -2.25
N VAL A 17 4.30 -2.09 -2.79
CA VAL A 17 4.56 -3.33 -3.54
C VAL A 17 5.68 -4.09 -2.81
N PRO A 18 5.70 -5.44 -2.88
CA PRO A 18 6.75 -6.23 -2.25
C PRO A 18 8.15 -5.73 -2.62
N CYS A 19 9.00 -5.61 -1.61
CA CYS A 19 10.36 -5.10 -1.73
C CYS A 19 11.32 -5.92 -0.85
N ILE A 20 12.41 -6.36 -1.47
CA ILE A 20 13.49 -7.11 -0.81
C ILE A 20 14.44 -6.17 -0.05
N LYS A 21 14.53 -4.90 -0.46
CA LYS A 21 15.50 -3.96 0.10
C LYS A 21 15.20 -3.64 1.57
N GLN A 22 16.24 -3.74 2.38
CA GLN A 22 16.22 -3.25 3.76
C GLN A 22 16.19 -1.72 3.75
N ASN A 23 15.44 -1.12 4.67
CA ASN A 23 15.27 0.34 4.87
C ASN A 23 14.56 1.13 3.77
N ALA A 24 13.95 0.45 2.79
CA ALA A 24 13.20 1.10 1.71
C ALA A 24 12.02 0.26 1.24
N SER A 25 10.88 0.93 1.06
CA SER A 25 9.66 0.35 0.52
C SER A 25 9.50 0.77 -0.94
N LYS A 26 8.98 -0.14 -1.77
CA LYS A 26 8.75 0.09 -3.20
C LYS A 26 7.30 0.46 -3.41
N PHE A 27 7.07 1.54 -4.17
CA PHE A 27 5.74 2.06 -4.41
C PHE A 27 5.41 2.09 -5.89
N LYS A 28 4.19 1.67 -6.21
CA LYS A 28 3.56 1.75 -7.53
C LYS A 28 2.74 3.02 -7.59
N ILE A 29 3.15 3.95 -8.45
CA ILE A 29 2.46 5.22 -8.68
C ILE A 29 1.77 5.15 -10.03
N LYS A 30 0.49 5.49 -10.07
CA LYS A 30 -0.32 5.51 -11.27
C LYS A 30 -0.55 6.95 -11.71
N ARG A 31 -0.04 7.32 -12.88
CA ARG A 31 -0.28 8.62 -13.52
C ARG A 31 -1.15 8.42 -14.74
N LEU A 32 -1.95 9.43 -15.07
CA LEU A 32 -2.74 9.43 -16.30
C LEU A 32 -1.95 10.20 -17.37
N GLU A 33 -1.59 9.52 -18.45
CA GLU A 33 -0.92 10.11 -19.62
C GLU A 33 -1.93 10.22 -20.76
N LEU A 34 -1.97 11.37 -21.42
CA LEU A 34 -2.86 11.62 -22.55
C LEU A 34 -2.24 11.00 -23.81
N ASP A 35 -2.99 10.11 -24.46
CA ASP A 35 -2.70 9.71 -25.83
C ASP A 35 -3.35 10.72 -26.79
N THR A 36 -2.53 11.47 -27.52
CA THR A 36 -2.98 12.50 -28.46
C THR A 36 -3.65 11.95 -29.72
N ASN A 37 -3.43 10.68 -30.07
CA ASN A 37 -4.07 10.07 -31.23
C ASN A 37 -5.53 9.70 -30.93
N LEU A 38 -5.78 9.23 -29.70
CA LEU A 38 -7.09 8.80 -29.24
C LEU A 38 -7.82 9.88 -28.42
N ASN A 39 -7.12 10.95 -28.04
CA ASN A 39 -7.58 11.98 -27.11
C ASN A 39 -8.14 11.38 -25.80
N MET A 40 -7.48 10.34 -25.29
CA MET A 40 -7.90 9.58 -24.10
C MET A 40 -6.74 9.43 -23.12
N PHE A 41 -7.06 9.47 -21.82
CA PHE A 41 -6.08 9.26 -20.76
C PHE A 41 -5.92 7.78 -20.44
N PHE A 42 -4.67 7.31 -20.47
CA PHE A 42 -4.32 5.94 -20.08
C PHE A 42 -3.46 5.92 -18.82
N PRO A 43 -3.64 4.91 -17.97
CA PRO A 43 -2.85 4.80 -16.76
C PRO A 43 -1.44 4.27 -17.04
N LYS A 44 -0.44 5.11 -16.79
CA LYS A 44 0.97 4.74 -16.77
C LYS A 44 1.44 4.49 -15.34
N VAL A 45 2.17 3.40 -15.17
CA VAL A 45 2.70 2.98 -13.87
C VAL A 45 4.18 3.31 -13.78
N GLU A 46 4.56 4.00 -12.72
CA GLU A 46 5.95 4.26 -12.36
C GLU A 46 6.27 3.61 -11.00
N TYR A 47 7.49 3.12 -10.83
CA TYR A 47 7.95 2.54 -9.57
C TYR A 47 9.00 3.43 -8.91
N ILE A 48 8.78 3.76 -7.64
CA ILE A 48 9.67 4.62 -6.87
C ILE A 48 10.01 3.93 -5.55
N TYR A 49 11.25 4.13 -5.08
CA TYR A 49 11.66 3.72 -3.74
C TYR A 49 11.59 4.90 -2.79
N ALA A 50 10.90 4.70 -1.67
CA ALA A 50 10.88 5.65 -0.57
C ALA A 50 11.59 5.07 0.66
N HIS A 51 12.22 5.95 1.42
CA HIS A 51 12.86 5.60 2.68
C HIS A 51 11.81 5.21 3.71
N ASP A 52 11.97 4.00 4.26
CA ASP A 52 11.12 3.38 5.27
C ASP A 52 12.00 2.46 6.14
N PRO A 53 12.69 3.02 7.15
CA PRO A 53 13.67 2.28 7.95
C PRO A 53 13.02 1.22 8.84
N GLU A 54 11.82 1.51 9.36
CA GLU A 54 11.07 0.61 10.24
C GLU A 54 10.17 -0.36 9.47
N LYS A 55 10.11 -0.25 8.13
CA LYS A 55 9.29 -1.07 7.24
C LYS A 55 7.82 -1.10 7.69
N GLN A 56 7.31 0.06 8.11
CA GLN A 56 5.94 0.20 8.59
C GLN A 56 4.92 -0.04 7.47
N CYS A 57 5.29 0.25 6.22
CA CYS A 57 4.43 0.04 5.07
C CYS A 57 4.39 -1.44 4.69
N LYS A 58 3.21 -2.04 4.70
CA LYS A 58 2.99 -3.40 4.21
C LYS A 58 2.44 -3.39 2.78
N THR A 59 2.57 -4.52 2.09
CA THR A 59 2.13 -4.69 0.69
C THR A 59 0.64 -4.40 0.54
N GLY A 60 0.29 -3.55 -0.42
CA GLY A 60 -1.09 -3.17 -0.71
C GLY A 60 -1.58 -1.91 0.01
N ASP A 61 -0.82 -1.37 0.97
CA ASP A 61 -1.16 -0.11 1.63
C ASP A 61 -1.09 1.06 0.65
N VAL A 62 -1.98 2.04 0.82
CA VAL A 62 -1.95 3.30 0.07
C VAL A 62 -1.26 4.35 0.93
N VAL A 63 -0.17 4.90 0.42
CA VAL A 63 0.78 5.69 1.20
C VAL A 63 1.05 7.03 0.51
N LEU A 64 1.15 8.08 1.32
CA LEU A 64 1.61 9.39 0.92
C LEU A 64 3.14 9.45 1.04
N ILE A 65 3.77 9.82 -0.07
CA ILE A 65 5.21 9.80 -0.23
C ILE A 65 5.66 11.22 -0.56
N GLU A 66 6.67 11.73 0.15
CA GLU A 66 7.19 13.08 -0.04
C GLU A 66 8.61 13.02 -0.61
N GLN A 67 8.91 13.90 -1.57
CA GLN A 67 10.25 13.96 -2.14
C GLN A 67 11.27 14.46 -1.11
N LEU A 68 12.44 13.80 -1.02
CA LEU A 68 13.52 14.25 -0.15
C LEU A 68 14.23 15.49 -0.76
N PRO A 69 14.67 16.46 0.07
CA PRO A 69 15.42 17.62 -0.41
C PRO A 69 16.75 17.23 -1.04
N GLN A 70 17.36 16.16 -0.53
CA GLN A 70 18.54 15.52 -1.10
C GLN A 70 18.29 14.02 -1.25
N LYS A 71 18.62 13.47 -2.42
CA LYS A 71 18.51 12.02 -2.68
C LYS A 71 19.46 11.29 -1.73
N MET A 72 18.93 10.38 -0.91
CA MET A 72 19.72 9.64 0.06
C MET A 72 20.63 8.61 -0.63
N THR A 73 20.15 8.00 -1.71
CA THR A 73 20.92 7.07 -2.55
C THR A 73 20.47 7.24 -4.00
N ARG A 74 21.16 6.62 -4.96
CA ARG A 74 20.76 6.63 -6.38
C ARG A 74 19.30 6.23 -6.61
N LEU A 75 18.78 5.31 -5.79
CA LEU A 75 17.43 4.74 -5.92
C LEU A 75 16.41 5.37 -4.97
N ILE A 76 16.82 5.72 -3.75
CA ILE A 76 15.94 6.27 -2.72
C ILE A 76 15.84 7.79 -2.92
N THR A 77 14.69 8.21 -3.45
CA THR A 77 14.44 9.60 -3.85
C THR A 77 13.39 10.28 -2.98
N HIS A 78 12.56 9.50 -2.30
CA HIS A 78 11.45 9.98 -1.49
C HIS A 78 11.50 9.40 -0.08
N LYS A 79 10.66 9.91 0.82
CA LYS A 79 10.40 9.37 2.16
C LYS A 79 8.92 9.07 2.32
N VAL A 80 8.60 8.05 3.12
CA VAL A 80 7.22 7.82 3.56
C VAL A 80 6.81 8.94 4.50
N LYS A 81 5.65 9.56 4.24
CA LYS A 81 5.08 10.60 5.11
C LYS A 81 3.99 10.03 6.00
N GLU A 82 3.03 9.33 5.41
CA GLU A 82 1.88 8.79 6.13
C GLU A 82 1.22 7.64 5.36
N ILE A 83 0.72 6.64 6.08
CA ILE A 83 -0.11 5.57 5.52
C ILE A 83 -1.56 6.05 5.54
N ILE A 84 -2.13 6.35 4.37
CA ILE A 84 -3.50 6.88 4.26
C ILE A 84 -4.52 5.75 4.41
N TYR A 85 -4.33 4.66 3.66
CA TYR A 85 -5.25 3.52 3.70
C TYR A 85 -4.48 2.22 3.92
N PRO A 86 -4.53 1.65 5.14
CA PRO A 86 -4.00 0.33 5.39
C PRO A 86 -4.86 -0.72 4.66
N PHE A 87 -4.20 -1.73 4.11
CA PHE A 87 -4.88 -2.79 3.37
C PHE A 87 -5.75 -3.64 4.29
N GLY A 88 -7.04 -3.73 4.00
CA GLY A 88 -8.01 -4.50 4.78
C GLY A 88 -8.68 -3.75 5.93
N ASP A 89 -8.15 -2.59 6.35
CA ASP A 89 -8.64 -1.84 7.52
C ASP A 89 -8.93 -0.37 7.25
N ILE A 90 -9.66 -0.12 6.17
CA ILE A 90 -9.92 1.23 5.69
C ILE A 90 -10.82 1.98 6.67
N THR A 91 -10.37 3.18 7.03
CA THR A 91 -11.16 4.18 7.75
C THR A 91 -11.64 5.22 6.74
N ASP A 92 -12.93 5.51 6.73
CA ASP A 92 -13.47 6.61 5.93
C ASP A 92 -12.94 7.95 6.47
N PRO A 93 -12.25 8.77 5.65
CA PRO A 93 -11.69 10.04 6.09
C PRO A 93 -12.76 11.08 6.47
N LEU A 94 -14.00 10.94 5.99
CA LEU A 94 -15.07 11.90 6.29
C LEU A 94 -15.72 11.64 7.66
N THR A 95 -16.05 10.39 7.96
CA THR A 95 -16.75 10.03 9.20
C THR A 95 -15.84 9.46 10.29
N GLY A 96 -14.62 9.06 9.96
CA GLY A 96 -13.71 8.34 10.87
C GLY A 96 -14.15 6.90 11.16
N LYS A 97 -15.20 6.40 10.49
CA LYS A 97 -15.73 5.06 10.71
C LYS A 97 -15.01 4.03 9.84
N LYS A 98 -14.85 2.82 10.37
CA LYS A 98 -14.32 1.69 9.60
C LYS A 98 -15.35 1.23 8.57
N CYS A 99 -14.90 1.05 7.33
CA CYS A 99 -15.75 0.66 6.23
C CYS A 99 -15.20 -0.54 5.49
N VAL A 100 -16.10 -1.28 4.85
CA VAL A 100 -15.77 -2.39 3.96
C VAL A 100 -16.46 -2.11 2.64
N VAL A 101 -15.64 -1.82 1.63
CA VAL A 101 -16.08 -1.44 0.29
C VAL A 101 -16.97 -0.19 0.34
N GLY A 102 -18.29 -0.35 0.37
CA GLY A 102 -19.27 0.75 0.38
C GLY A 102 -20.21 0.74 1.59
N LYS A 103 -19.92 -0.06 2.62
CA LYS A 103 -20.76 -0.17 3.83
C LYS A 103 -19.92 0.05 5.08
N TYR A 104 -20.49 0.73 6.08
CA TYR A 104 -19.86 0.84 7.40
C TYR A 104 -19.97 -0.48 8.15
N ARG A 105 -18.94 -0.82 8.93
CA ARG A 105 -18.94 -2.06 9.74
C ARG A 105 -20.10 -2.11 10.73
N GLU A 106 -20.39 -0.98 11.37
CA GLU A 106 -21.52 -0.81 12.29
C GLU A 106 -22.87 -1.17 11.65
N ASP A 107 -23.08 -0.81 10.38
CA ASP A 107 -24.35 -1.07 9.70
C ASP A 107 -24.48 -2.54 9.33
N ILE A 108 -23.36 -3.19 8.96
CA ILE A 108 -23.32 -4.64 8.71
C ILE A 108 -23.64 -5.41 10.00
N GLU A 109 -23.18 -4.93 11.16
CA GLU A 109 -23.54 -5.49 12.48
C GLU A 109 -25.02 -5.30 12.79
N LYS A 110 -25.56 -4.09 12.65
CA LYS A 110 -26.99 -3.82 12.90
C LYS A 110 -27.89 -4.69 12.03
N ILE A 111 -27.58 -4.79 10.74
CA ILE A 111 -28.33 -5.64 9.79
C ILE A 111 -28.31 -7.10 10.27
N SER A 112 -27.15 -7.62 10.65
CA SER A 112 -27.06 -9.01 11.10
C SER A 112 -27.75 -9.29 12.42
N LYS A 113 -27.77 -8.32 13.34
CA LYS A 113 -28.56 -8.45 14.58
C LYS A 113 -30.06 -8.53 14.29
N ILE A 114 -30.52 -7.85 13.24
CA ILE A 114 -31.93 -7.86 12.81
C ILE A 114 -32.29 -9.17 12.11
N TYR A 115 -31.46 -9.63 11.18
CA TYR A 115 -31.74 -10.82 10.36
C TYR A 115 -31.28 -12.15 10.98
N GLY A 116 -30.55 -12.11 12.09
CA GLY A 116 -29.91 -13.26 12.72
C GLY A 116 -28.43 -13.36 12.37
N GLU A 117 -27.60 -13.69 13.37
CA GLU A 117 -26.16 -13.89 13.18
C GLU A 117 -25.88 -15.29 12.62
N LEU A 118 -25.05 -15.35 11.58
CA LEU A 118 -24.53 -16.60 11.02
C LEU A 118 -23.20 -16.92 11.69
N ASP A 119 -22.98 -18.19 12.06
CA ASP A 119 -21.69 -18.65 12.60
C ASP A 119 -20.52 -18.42 11.63
N SER A 120 -20.79 -18.39 10.32
CA SER A 120 -19.79 -18.13 9.29
C SER A 120 -19.45 -16.65 9.10
N ARG A 121 -20.05 -15.75 9.88
CA ARG A 121 -19.85 -14.30 9.74
C ARG A 121 -18.43 -13.92 10.19
N PHE A 122 -17.79 -13.06 9.40
CA PHE A 122 -16.53 -12.45 9.81
C PHE A 122 -16.75 -11.44 10.94
N LYS A 123 -16.07 -11.66 12.07
CA LYS A 123 -16.10 -10.79 13.24
C LYS A 123 -14.97 -9.77 13.15
N TYR A 124 -15.31 -8.51 12.90
CA TYR A 124 -14.31 -7.46 12.71
C TYR A 124 -13.60 -7.04 13.99
N ASP A 125 -14.27 -7.10 15.15
CA ASP A 125 -13.69 -6.69 16.44
C ASP A 125 -12.63 -7.67 16.97
N GLU A 126 -12.82 -8.97 16.69
CA GLU A 126 -11.87 -10.03 17.07
C GLU A 126 -10.75 -10.19 16.03
N ALA A 127 -10.93 -9.65 14.83
CA ALA A 127 -9.97 -9.79 13.77
C ALA A 127 -8.74 -8.88 14.00
N PRO A 128 -7.53 -9.35 13.64
CA PRO A 128 -6.37 -8.46 13.62
C PRO A 128 -6.62 -7.30 12.64
N PRO A 129 -5.89 -6.17 12.76
CA PRO A 129 -6.11 -4.99 11.91
C PRO A 129 -6.13 -5.33 10.42
N ARG A 130 -5.23 -6.19 9.92
CA ARG A 130 -5.20 -6.62 8.51
C ARG A 130 -6.24 -7.69 8.14
N GLY A 131 -7.04 -8.11 9.10
CA GLY A 131 -8.03 -9.17 9.00
C GLY A 131 -7.42 -10.48 8.51
N TRP A 132 -8.10 -11.14 7.57
CA TRP A 132 -7.60 -12.35 6.92
C TRP A 132 -6.36 -12.08 6.05
N GLN A 133 -6.11 -10.86 5.55
CA GLN A 133 -5.26 -10.63 4.36
C GLN A 133 -3.79 -11.06 4.50
N GLU A 134 -3.28 -11.13 5.73
CA GLU A 134 -1.96 -11.67 6.07
C GLU A 134 -1.88 -13.15 5.60
N ASP A 135 -0.75 -13.56 5.02
CA ASP A 135 -0.52 -14.91 4.44
C ASP A 135 -1.34 -15.28 3.19
N LYS A 136 -2.28 -14.45 2.74
CA LYS A 136 -3.01 -14.68 1.48
C LYS A 136 -2.62 -13.73 0.36
N LYS A 137 -2.76 -12.42 0.62
CA LYS A 137 -2.44 -11.36 -0.35
C LYS A 137 -1.27 -10.51 0.13
N ASP A 138 -0.88 -10.69 1.38
CA ASP A 138 0.24 -10.01 2.00
C ASP A 138 1.29 -11.00 2.48
N PHE A 139 2.42 -10.97 1.81
CA PHE A 139 3.62 -11.74 2.18
C PHE A 139 4.74 -10.81 2.65
N SER A 140 4.43 -9.59 3.12
CA SER A 140 5.45 -8.60 3.48
C SER A 140 6.33 -9.02 4.66
N HIS A 141 5.84 -9.94 5.49
CA HIS A 141 6.56 -10.52 6.62
C HIS A 141 7.44 -11.72 6.20
N VAL A 142 7.24 -12.27 4.99
CA VAL A 142 8.05 -13.36 4.43
C VAL A 142 9.14 -12.77 3.55
N GLU A 143 10.34 -13.36 3.55
CA GLU A 143 11.37 -13.03 2.58
C GLU A 143 10.90 -13.43 1.17
N THR A 144 10.56 -12.44 0.34
CA THR A 144 10.05 -12.70 -1.01
C THR A 144 11.21 -12.87 -2.00
N TYR A 145 11.24 -14.01 -2.69
CA TYR A 145 12.00 -14.30 -3.92
C TYR A 145 13.52 -14.03 -3.84
N MET A 146 14.30 -15.08 -3.55
CA MET A 146 15.66 -15.20 -4.10
C MET A 146 15.60 -15.96 -5.42
N LYS A 147 16.40 -15.55 -6.40
CA LYS A 147 16.40 -16.23 -7.69
C LYS A 147 16.89 -17.67 -7.50
N TYR A 148 16.19 -18.65 -8.08
CA TYR A 148 16.54 -20.08 -7.95
C TYR A 148 18.01 -20.40 -8.23
N HIS A 149 18.65 -19.68 -9.16
CA HIS A 149 20.07 -19.86 -9.48
C HIS A 149 21.06 -19.32 -8.43
N GLU A 150 20.59 -18.57 -7.43
CA GLU A 150 21.42 -18.10 -6.31
C GLU A 150 21.37 -19.05 -5.11
N THR A 151 20.28 -19.80 -4.92
CA THR A 151 20.04 -20.61 -3.70
C THR A 151 19.81 -22.11 -3.96
N GLY A 152 19.38 -22.49 -5.17
CA GLY A 152 19.11 -23.89 -5.54
C GLY A 152 17.86 -24.53 -4.91
N GLU A 153 17.15 -23.79 -4.04
CA GLU A 153 15.97 -24.24 -3.32
C GLU A 153 14.68 -23.70 -3.94
N ASP A 154 13.62 -24.52 -3.91
CA ASP A 154 12.28 -24.14 -4.37
C ASP A 154 11.58 -23.28 -3.30
N GLN A 155 11.17 -22.07 -3.67
CA GLN A 155 10.59 -21.11 -2.72
C GLN A 155 9.06 -21.05 -2.90
N PRO A 156 8.25 -21.57 -1.97
CA PRO A 156 6.80 -21.69 -2.14
C PRO A 156 6.05 -20.34 -2.22
N TYR A 157 6.68 -19.25 -1.79
CA TYR A 157 6.11 -17.89 -1.79
C TYR A 157 6.72 -16.98 -2.86
N SER A 158 7.45 -17.55 -3.83
CA SER A 158 7.99 -16.86 -4.99
C SER A 158 6.88 -16.67 -6.05
N TYR A 159 6.51 -15.41 -6.33
CA TYR A 159 5.67 -15.02 -7.46
C TYR A 159 6.51 -14.58 -8.67
#